data_AF-A0A957E5P6-F1
#
_entry.id   AF-A0A957E5P6-F1
#
_cell.length_a   1.000
_cell.length_b   1.000
_cell.length_c   1.000
_cell.angle_alpha   90.00
_cell.angle_beta   90.00
_cell.angle_gamma   90.00
#
_symmetry.space_group_name_H-M   'P 1'
#
loop_
_entity.id
_entity.type
_entity.pdbx_description
1 polymer ?
#
loop_
_entity_poly.entity_id
_entity_poly.type
_entity_poly.pdbx_seq_one_letter_code
_entity_poly.pdbx_strand_id
1 'polypeptide(L)' 'MKVGPYNQTAVQVIGNQHSNDVILGRDVLNQLIVTLNGLAHTVEISE' A
#
# COMPACT_ATOMS: atom_id res chain seq x y z
N MET A 1 -1.63 -1.55 -11.15
CA MET A 1 -2.27 -0.96 -9.96
C MET A 1 -1.56 0.35 -9.65
N LYS A 2 -2.30 1.40 -9.33
CA LYS A 2 -1.74 2.72 -8.98
C LYS A 2 -1.93 2.98 -7.49
N VAL A 3 -0.84 3.26 -6.79
CA VAL A 3 -0.82 3.63 -5.37
C VAL A 3 -0.22 5.03 -5.29
N GLY A 4 -1.05 6.05 -5.11
CA GLY A 4 -0.58 7.44 -5.21
C GLY A 4 0.03 7.73 -6.59
N PRO A 5 1.23 8.34 -6.70
CA PRO A 5 1.92 8.55 -7.98
C PRO A 5 2.54 7.27 -8.55
N TYR A 6 2.72 6.23 -7.73
CA TYR A 6 3.43 5.01 -8.11
C TYR A 6 2.56 4.05 -8.91
N ASN A 7 3.10 3.55 -10.02
CA ASN A 7 2.37 2.68 -10.95
C ASN A 7 3.13 1.35 -11.13
N GLN A 8 2.54 0.26 -10.66
CA GLN A 8 3.11 -1.08 -10.80
C GLN A 8 2.31 -1.94 -11.78
N THR A 9 3.04 -2.62 -12.67
CA THR A 9 2.48 -3.48 -13.71
C THR A 9 1.81 -4.74 -13.14
N ALA A 10 2.35 -5.30 -12.05
CA ALA A 10 1.76 -6.44 -11.36
C ALA A 10 2.05 -6.35 -9.86
N VAL A 11 1.00 -6.49 -9.05
CA VAL A 11 1.07 -6.45 -7.58
C VAL A 11 0.28 -7.65 -7.06
N GLN A 12 0.85 -8.42 -6.14
CA GLN A 12 0.11 -9.46 -5.44
C GLN A 12 -0.67 -8.82 -4.28
N VAL A 13 -1.98 -9.08 -4.23
CA VAL A 13 -2.88 -8.52 -3.21
C VAL A 13 -3.77 -9.61 -2.61
N ILE A 14 -4.21 -9.39 -1.38
CA ILE A 14 -5.27 -10.18 -0.76
C ILE A 14 -6.50 -9.28 -0.64
N GLY A 15 -7.54 -9.58 -1.41
CA GLY A 15 -8.80 -8.84 -1.37
C GLY A 15 -9.87 -9.59 -0.58
N ASN A 16 -10.71 -8.86 0.14
CA ASN A 16 -11.98 -9.39 0.63
C ASN A 16 -13.05 -9.10 -0.44
N GLN A 17 -13.92 -10.07 -0.75
CA GLN A 17 -15.02 -9.84 -1.71
C GLN A 17 -16.26 -9.21 -1.05
N HIS A 18 -16.31 -9.18 0.29
CA HIS A 18 -17.44 -8.66 1.06
C HIS A 18 -17.19 -7.26 1.61
N SER A 19 -15.93 -6.83 1.68
CA SER A 19 -15.57 -5.44 1.95
C SER A 19 -14.78 -4.91 0.77
N ASN A 20 -14.86 -3.61 0.50
CA ASN A 20 -14.14 -3.00 -0.61
C ASN A 20 -12.65 -2.76 -0.27
N ASP A 21 -12.09 -3.63 0.56
CA ASP A 21 -10.76 -3.51 1.13
C ASP A 21 -9.81 -4.50 0.47
N VAL A 22 -8.61 -4.00 0.19
CA VAL A 22 -7.53 -4.78 -0.42
C VAL A 22 -6.28 -4.59 0.42
N ILE A 23 -5.70 -5.71 0.86
CA ILE A 23 -4.46 -5.71 1.64
C ILE A 23 -3.29 -5.88 0.68
N LEU A 24 -2.35 -4.94 0.77
CA LEU A 24 -1.05 -5.00 0.12
C LEU A 24 -0.04 -5.65 1.06
N GLY A 25 0.77 -6.57 0.52
CA GLY A 25 1.83 -7.21 1.28
C GLY A 25 3.01 -6.29 1.56
N ARG A 26 3.86 -6.69 2.53
CA ARG A 26 5.10 -5.98 2.88
C ARG A 26 6.12 -5.99 1.76
N ASP A 27 6.08 -6.99 0.89
CA ASP A 27 6.88 -7.09 -0.33
C ASP A 27 6.67 -5.90 -1.27
N VAL A 28 5.45 -5.37 -1.33
CA VAL A 28 5.11 -4.14 -2.07
C VAL A 28 5.56 -2.90 -1.30
N LEU A 29 5.27 -2.85 0.01
CA LEU A 29 5.66 -1.71 0.85
C LEU A 29 7.18 -1.52 0.92
N ASN A 30 7.96 -2.60 0.92
CA ASN A 30 9.43 -2.54 0.94
C ASN A 30 10.05 -2.00 -0.36
N GLN A 31 9.26 -1.84 -1.42
CA GLN A 31 9.68 -1.19 -2.67
C GLN A 31 9.40 0.32 -2.66
N LEU A 32 8.76 0.81 -1.60
CA LEU A 32 8.37 2.20 -1.43
C LEU A 32 9.09 2.78 -0.21
N ILE A 33 9.35 4.09 -0.23
CA ILE A 33 9.75 4.80 0.99
C ILE A 33 8.47 5.10 1.75
N VAL A 34 8.19 4.29 2.78
CA VAL A 34 6.97 4.39 3.59
C VAL A 34 7.32 4.91 4.98
N THR A 35 6.63 5.96 5.41
CA THR A 35 6.71 6.48 6.77
C THR A 35 5.44 6.11 7.54
N LEU A 36 5.61 5.42 8.67
CA LEU A 36 4.53 5.10 9.59
C LEU A 36 4.55 6.10 10.76
N ASN A 37 3.53 6.95 10.85
CA ASN A 37 3.37 7.84 11.99
C ASN A 37 2.36 7.24 12.99
N GLY A 38 2.88 6.57 14.02
CA GLY A 38 2.07 5.91 15.05
C GLY A 38 1.22 6.85 15.91
N LEU A 39 1.60 8.13 16.03
CA LEU A 39 0.86 9.13 16.83
C LEU A 39 -0.31 9.72 16.05
N ALA A 40 -0.14 9.90 14.74
CA ALA A 40 -1.18 10.43 13.86
C ALA A 40 -2.08 9.32 13.27
N HIS A 41 -1.76 8.05 13.53
CA HIS A 41 -2.42 6.89 12.94
C HIS A 41 -2.48 6.93 11.40
N THR A 42 -1.47 7.52 10.77
CA THR A 42 -1.39 7.70 9.32
C THR A 42 -0.15 7.03 8.72
N VAL A 43 -0.29 6.61 7.46
CA VAL A 43 0.79 6.09 6.62
C VAL A 43 0.99 7.05 5.47
N GLU A 44 2.22 7.49 5.27
CA GLU A 44 2.61 8.34 4.14
C GLU A 44 3.52 7.56 3.20
N ILE A 45 3.25 7.68 1.90
CA ILE A 45 4.04 7.08 0.81
C ILE A 45 4.72 8.22 0.07
N SER A 46 6.04 8.18 0.01
CA SER A 46 6.87 9.15 -0.71
C SER A 46 7.40 8.57 -2.02
N GLU A 47 7.78 9.44 -2.97
CA GLU A 47 8.44 9.07 -4.24
C GLU A 47 9.90 8.66 -4.03
#